data_AF-A0A6I3J8H1-F1
#
_entry.id   AF-A0A6I3J8H1-F1
#
_cell.length_a   1.000
_cell.length_b   1.000
_cell.length_c   1.000
_cell.angle_alpha   90.00
_cell.angle_beta   90.00
_cell.angle_gamma   90.00
#
_symmetry.space_group_name_H-M   'P 1'
#
loop_
_entity.id
_entity.type
_entity.pdbx_description
1 polymer ?
#
loop_
_entity_poly.entity_id
_entity_poly.type
_entity_poly.pdbx_seq_one_letter_code
_entity_poly.pdbx_strand_id
1 'polypeptide(L)'
;MITFKTIDEENFQACIDLTGGVEKEQNDFVDSVLYSLAEAWVYRDSMEAFAIYQEEQIIGFVSMYVGEENPQIINFLIDIAFQGRGYGTQAASRCIEYLQEMYRAKRISLPVHIQNEKAQRFWAKQGFSFSDTVEQDYMFMRRYE
;
A
#
# COMPACT_ATOMS: atom_id res chain seq x y z
N MET A 1 1.88 13.04 -12.23
CA MET A 1 1.11 13.20 -10.98
C MET A 1 0.62 11.82 -10.60
N ILE A 2 0.68 11.46 -9.32
CA ILE A 2 0.16 10.16 -8.86
C ILE A 2 -1.36 10.21 -8.70
N THR A 3 -2.05 9.25 -9.32
CA THR A 3 -3.49 9.08 -9.19
C THR A 3 -3.84 7.63 -8.87
N PHE A 4 -5.02 7.43 -8.28
CA PHE A 4 -5.58 6.11 -8.01
C PHE A 4 -6.76 5.88 -8.95
N LYS A 5 -6.80 4.72 -9.59
CA LYS A 5 -7.95 4.26 -10.37
C LYS A 5 -8.43 2.92 -9.84
N THR A 6 -9.73 2.70 -9.87
CA THR A 6 -10.33 1.38 -9.59
C THR A 6 -9.83 0.36 -10.60
N ILE A 7 -9.75 -0.90 -10.17
CA ILE A 7 -9.30 -1.99 -11.03
C ILE A 7 -10.51 -2.56 -11.77
N ASP A 8 -10.41 -2.64 -13.10
CA ASP A 8 -11.47 -3.04 -14.02
C ASP A 8 -10.91 -3.96 -15.12
N GLU A 9 -11.75 -4.31 -16.10
CA GLU A 9 -11.35 -5.21 -17.20
C GLU A 9 -10.16 -4.69 -18.02
N GLU A 10 -10.01 -3.36 -18.15
CA GLU A 10 -8.98 -2.77 -18.99
C GLU A 10 -7.60 -2.81 -18.31
N ASN A 11 -7.55 -2.69 -16.98
CA ASN A 11 -6.30 -2.59 -16.23
C ASN A 11 -5.97 -3.82 -15.38
N PHE A 12 -6.88 -4.78 -15.23
CA PHE A 12 -6.71 -5.95 -14.36
C PHE A 12 -5.43 -6.73 -14.65
N GLN A 13 -5.19 -7.10 -15.92
CA GLN A 13 -4.03 -7.91 -16.30
C GLN A 13 -2.72 -7.19 -15.96
N ALA A 14 -2.62 -5.91 -16.32
CA ALA A 14 -1.45 -5.10 -16.02
C ALA A 14 -1.22 -4.92 -14.51
N CYS A 15 -2.29 -4.93 -13.69
CA CYS A 15 -2.16 -4.86 -12.24
C CYS A 15 -1.63 -6.16 -11.63
N ILE A 16 -2.13 -7.33 -12.07
CA ILE A 16 -1.68 -8.61 -11.50
C ILE A 16 -0.26 -9.00 -11.94
N ASP A 17 0.23 -8.40 -13.03
CA ASP A 17 1.59 -8.59 -13.53
C ASP A 17 2.64 -7.69 -12.83
N LEU A 18 2.21 -6.76 -11.96
CA LEU A 18 3.13 -5.89 -11.20
C LEU A 18 4.02 -6.70 -10.26
N THR A 19 5.30 -6.32 -10.17
CA THR A 19 6.26 -6.98 -9.27
C THR A 19 7.15 -6.01 -8.52
N GLY A 20 7.33 -6.21 -7.21
CA GLY A 20 8.15 -5.37 -6.34
C GLY A 20 9.64 -5.67 -6.39
N GLY A 21 10.00 -6.81 -6.98
CA GLY A 21 11.35 -7.36 -6.95
C GLY A 21 11.43 -8.63 -7.79
N VAL A 22 12.61 -8.94 -8.31
CA VAL A 22 12.85 -10.21 -9.04
C VAL A 22 13.30 -11.32 -8.07
N GLU A 23 13.85 -10.94 -6.92
CA GLU A 23 14.32 -11.83 -5.88
C GLU A 23 13.18 -12.21 -4.93
N LYS A 24 13.14 -13.49 -4.55
CA LYS A 24 12.11 -14.04 -3.67
C LYS A 24 11.97 -13.25 -2.36
N GLU A 25 13.11 -12.92 -1.75
CA GLU A 25 13.21 -12.16 -0.50
C GLU A 25 12.62 -10.74 -0.58
N GLN A 26 12.54 -10.14 -1.77
CA GLN A 26 11.90 -8.83 -1.97
C GLN A 26 10.39 -8.93 -2.18
N ASN A 27 9.90 -10.10 -2.60
CA ASN A 27 8.48 -10.41 -2.78
C ASN A 27 7.85 -11.13 -1.58
N ASP A 28 8.66 -11.70 -0.67
CA ASP A 28 8.17 -12.51 0.46
C ASP A 28 7.43 -11.68 1.54
N PHE A 29 7.51 -10.35 1.50
CA PHE A 29 6.91 -9.47 2.52
C PHE A 29 5.62 -8.78 2.08
N VAL A 30 5.14 -9.01 0.85
CA VAL A 30 3.90 -8.41 0.33
C VAL A 30 3.14 -9.49 -0.41
N ASP A 31 1.83 -9.60 -0.16
CA ASP A 31 1.01 -10.53 -0.93
C ASP A 31 0.98 -10.16 -2.41
N SER A 32 0.81 -11.17 -3.27
CA SER A 32 0.54 -10.90 -4.68
C SER A 32 -0.65 -9.95 -4.85
N VAL A 33 -0.62 -9.14 -5.92
CA VAL A 33 -1.76 -8.27 -6.27
C VAL A 33 -3.03 -9.10 -6.47
N LEU A 34 -2.92 -10.30 -7.04
CA LEU A 34 -4.04 -11.22 -7.22
C LEU A 34 -4.70 -11.63 -5.89
N TYR A 35 -3.90 -12.02 -4.90
CA TYR A 35 -4.42 -12.34 -3.56
C TYR A 35 -5.05 -11.10 -2.91
N SER A 36 -4.37 -9.96 -2.96
CA SER A 36 -4.87 -8.69 -2.40
C SER A 36 -6.22 -8.27 -3.00
N LEU A 37 -6.42 -8.51 -4.29
CA LEU A 37 -7.70 -8.27 -4.97
C LEU A 37 -8.80 -9.22 -4.49
N ALA A 38 -8.48 -10.50 -4.30
CA ALA A 38 -9.43 -11.47 -3.76
C ALA A 38 -9.81 -11.13 -2.31
N GLU A 39 -8.84 -10.74 -1.49
CA GLU A 39 -9.06 -10.28 -0.11
C GLU A 39 -9.96 -9.04 -0.08
N ALA A 40 -9.64 -8.02 -0.88
CA ALA A 40 -10.46 -6.81 -0.99
C ALA A 40 -11.89 -7.11 -1.44
N TRP A 41 -12.11 -8.12 -2.30
CA TRP A 41 -13.45 -8.55 -2.68
C TRP A 41 -14.23 -9.21 -1.53
N VAL A 42 -13.54 -10.05 -0.73
CA VAL A 42 -14.14 -10.71 0.45
C VAL A 42 -14.55 -9.67 1.48
N TYR A 43 -13.70 -8.67 1.72
CA TYR A 43 -13.90 -7.63 2.74
C TYR A 43 -14.32 -6.26 2.18
N ARG A 44 -14.97 -6.24 1.01
CA ARG A 44 -15.31 -5.04 0.21
C ARG A 44 -16.08 -3.93 0.93
N ASP A 45 -16.73 -4.24 2.05
CA ASP A 45 -17.42 -3.23 2.87
C ASP A 45 -16.43 -2.41 3.74
N SER A 46 -15.19 -2.88 3.86
CA SER A 46 -14.14 -2.32 4.72
C SER A 46 -12.75 -2.30 4.09
N MET A 47 -12.63 -2.67 2.82
CA MET A 47 -11.37 -2.68 2.08
C MET A 47 -11.54 -2.09 0.70
N GLU A 48 -10.51 -1.38 0.27
CA GLU A 48 -10.43 -0.81 -1.07
C GLU A 48 -9.06 -1.13 -1.69
N ALA A 49 -9.06 -1.33 -3.00
CA ALA A 49 -7.87 -1.64 -3.77
C ALA A 49 -7.80 -0.76 -5.02
N PHE A 50 -6.63 -0.21 -5.29
CA PHE A 50 -6.39 0.72 -6.38
C PHE A 50 -5.13 0.38 -7.15
N ALA A 51 -5.21 0.60 -8.45
CA ALA A 51 -4.03 0.74 -9.29
C ALA A 51 -3.44 2.14 -9.10
N ILE A 52 -2.12 2.20 -8.91
CA ILE A 52 -1.37 3.46 -8.79
C ILE A 52 -0.89 3.85 -10.17
N TYR A 53 -1.30 5.02 -10.62
CA TYR A 53 -0.92 5.58 -11.91
C TYR A 53 0.07 6.72 -11.74
N GLN A 54 1.04 6.80 -12.66
CA GLN A 54 1.71 8.04 -13.00
C GLN A 54 1.24 8.44 -14.40
N GLU A 55 0.43 9.50 -14.46
CA GLU A 55 -0.27 9.89 -15.71
C GLU A 55 -1.14 8.73 -16.23
N GLU A 56 -0.86 8.19 -17.41
CA GLU A 56 -1.63 7.08 -17.99
C GLU A 56 -0.98 5.71 -17.77
N GLN A 57 0.15 5.64 -17.06
CA GLN A 57 0.88 4.40 -16.83
C GLN A 57 0.63 3.85 -15.43
N ILE A 58 0.24 2.57 -15.35
CA ILE A 58 0.21 1.83 -14.08
C ILE A 58 1.65 1.59 -13.64
N ILE A 59 1.94 1.98 -12.40
CA ILE A 59 3.27 1.88 -11.80
C ILE A 59 3.26 1.14 -10.46
N GLY A 60 2.10 0.75 -9.96
CA GLY A 60 1.98 0.15 -8.65
C GLY A 60 0.56 -0.22 -8.26
N PHE A 61 0.43 -0.71 -7.04
CA PHE A 61 -0.82 -1.18 -6.45
C PHE A 61 -0.87 -0.77 -4.97
N VAL A 62 -2.07 -0.48 -4.49
CA VAL A 62 -2.32 -0.34 -3.05
C VAL A 62 -3.63 -0.99 -2.65
N SER A 63 -3.64 -1.74 -1.55
CA SER A 63 -4.86 -2.07 -0.80
C SER A 63 -4.88 -1.33 0.54
N MET A 64 -6.07 -0.92 0.96
CA MET A 64 -6.30 -0.22 2.21
C MET A 64 -7.47 -0.84 2.96
N TYR A 65 -7.31 -0.98 4.27
CA TYR A 65 -8.45 -1.16 5.16
C TYR A 65 -9.00 0.21 5.52
N VAL A 66 -10.31 0.37 5.36
CA VAL A 66 -11.04 1.62 5.55
C VAL A 66 -12.20 1.49 6.54
N GLY A 67 -12.25 0.37 7.28
CA GLY A 67 -13.18 0.20 8.40
C GLY A 67 -12.90 1.14 9.59
N GLU A 68 -13.79 1.11 10.59
CA GLU A 68 -13.90 2.17 11.60
C GLU A 68 -12.60 2.46 12.39
N GLU A 69 -12.40 3.75 12.68
CA GLU A 69 -11.39 4.40 13.55
C GLU A 69 -9.88 4.16 13.26
N ASN A 70 -9.50 3.19 12.44
CA ASN A 70 -8.10 2.95 12.09
C ASN A 70 -7.88 2.52 10.64
N PRO A 71 -7.95 3.45 9.67
CA PRO A 71 -7.59 3.12 8.31
C PRO A 71 -6.14 2.68 8.19
N GLN A 72 -5.89 1.72 7.31
CA GLN A 72 -4.58 1.10 7.15
C GLN A 72 -4.17 1.03 5.70
N ILE A 73 -2.89 1.27 5.43
CA ILE A 73 -2.25 0.93 4.16
C ILE A 73 -1.68 -0.47 4.32
N ILE A 74 -2.22 -1.46 3.60
CA ILE A 74 -1.89 -2.89 3.80
C ILE A 74 -0.86 -3.32 2.77
N ASN A 75 -1.27 -3.60 1.54
CA ASN A 75 -0.35 -4.03 0.49
C ASN A 75 -0.03 -2.87 -0.41
N PHE A 76 1.18 -2.30 -0.25
CA PHE A 76 1.67 -1.16 -1.03
C PHE A 76 2.86 -1.60 -1.89
N LEU A 77 2.72 -1.46 -3.20
CA LEU A 77 3.69 -1.93 -4.17
C LEU A 77 3.95 -0.86 -5.23
N ILE A 78 5.23 -0.58 -5.51
CA ILE A 78 5.65 0.10 -6.73
C ILE A 78 6.41 -0.91 -7.56
N ASP A 79 6.01 -1.05 -8.82
CA ASP A 79 6.64 -1.97 -9.73
C ASP A 79 8.13 -1.63 -9.91
N ILE A 80 8.96 -2.69 -9.97
CA ILE A 80 10.41 -2.60 -10.00
C ILE A 80 10.93 -1.69 -11.11
N ALA A 81 10.25 -1.64 -12.27
CA ALA A 81 10.65 -0.79 -13.39
C ALA A 81 10.57 0.71 -13.05
N PHE A 82 9.79 1.08 -12.02
CA PHE A 82 9.52 2.47 -11.61
C PHE A 82 10.13 2.82 -10.24
N GLN A 83 10.77 1.88 -9.56
CA GLN A 83 11.47 2.14 -8.29
C GLN A 83 12.68 3.06 -8.46
N GLY A 84 13.13 3.69 -7.37
CA GLY A 84 14.28 4.59 -7.36
C GLY A 84 14.02 6.00 -7.93
N ARG A 85 12.80 6.29 -8.39
CA ARG A 85 12.41 7.56 -9.04
C ARG A 85 11.58 8.49 -8.15
N GLY A 86 11.41 8.14 -6.87
CA GLY A 86 10.60 8.89 -5.92
C GLY A 86 9.09 8.64 -6.00
N TYR A 87 8.61 7.74 -6.87
CA TYR A 87 7.18 7.44 -6.99
C TYR A 87 6.58 6.78 -5.74
N GLY A 88 7.33 5.94 -5.04
CA GLY A 88 6.87 5.38 -3.76
C GLY A 88 6.50 6.47 -2.75
N THR A 89 7.36 7.49 -2.60
CA THR A 89 7.09 8.62 -1.70
C THR A 89 5.85 9.40 -2.13
N GLN A 90 5.68 9.67 -3.42
CA GLN A 90 4.52 10.38 -3.94
C GLN A 90 3.22 9.58 -3.76
N ALA A 91 3.27 8.27 -4.02
CA ALA A 91 2.13 7.39 -3.82
C ALA A 91 1.76 7.23 -2.34
N ALA A 92 2.75 7.14 -1.44
CA ALA A 92 2.49 7.15 0.01
C ALA A 92 1.83 8.45 0.48
N SER A 93 2.26 9.61 -0.02
CA SER A 93 1.58 10.90 0.23
C SER A 93 0.13 10.85 -0.22
N ARG A 94 -0.11 10.36 -1.45
CA ARG A 94 -1.45 10.24 -1.99
C ARG A 94 -2.34 9.29 -1.17
N CYS A 95 -1.78 8.20 -0.62
CA CYS A 95 -2.50 7.31 0.28
C CYS A 95 -2.94 8.03 1.57
N ILE A 96 -2.03 8.78 2.18
CA ILE A 96 -2.31 9.54 3.40
C ILE A 96 -3.41 10.57 3.13
N GLU A 97 -3.27 11.36 2.07
CA GLU A 97 -4.26 12.35 1.63
C GLU A 97 -5.61 11.69 1.39
N TYR A 98 -5.64 10.57 0.66
CA TYR A 98 -6.87 9.82 0.39
C TYR A 98 -7.60 9.41 1.67
N LEU A 99 -6.87 8.83 2.63
CA LEU A 99 -7.45 8.38 3.90
C LEU A 99 -7.93 9.56 4.77
N GLN A 100 -7.23 10.69 4.73
CA GLN A 100 -7.64 11.92 5.43
C GLN A 100 -8.89 12.55 4.79
N GLU A 101 -8.93 12.64 3.47
CA GLU A 101 -10.03 13.26 2.72
C GLU A 101 -11.32 12.43 2.81
N MET A 102 -11.22 11.12 2.57
CA MET A 102 -12.38 10.23 2.43
C MET A 102 -12.89 9.71 3.77
N TYR A 103 -11.99 9.43 4.72
CA TYR A 103 -12.34 8.79 6.00
C TYR A 103 -12.04 9.67 7.22
N ARG A 104 -11.59 10.92 7.02
CA ARG A 104 -11.23 11.84 8.11
C ARG A 104 -10.24 11.20 9.08
N ALA A 105 -9.31 10.41 8.53
CA ALA A 105 -8.37 9.62 9.30
C ALA A 105 -7.41 10.51 10.09
N LYS A 106 -7.58 10.56 11.42
CA LYS A 106 -6.64 11.22 12.34
C LYS A 106 -5.44 10.35 12.72
N ARG A 107 -5.58 9.05 12.47
CA ARG A 107 -4.55 8.03 12.67
C ARG A 107 -4.60 7.10 11.46
N ILE A 108 -3.44 6.85 10.87
CA ILE A 108 -3.26 5.85 9.81
C ILE A 108 -2.25 4.84 10.32
N SER A 109 -2.56 3.55 10.17
CA SER A 109 -1.65 2.46 10.50
C SER A 109 -1.15 1.77 9.24
N LEU A 110 -0.06 1.02 9.36
CA LEU A 110 0.36 0.06 8.34
C LEU A 110 1.14 -1.08 9.00
N PRO A 111 0.85 -2.34 8.65
CA PRO A 111 1.66 -3.47 9.07
C PRO A 111 2.95 -3.51 8.24
N VAL A 112 4.10 -3.70 8.90
CA VAL A 112 5.37 -3.98 8.23
C VAL A 112 5.96 -5.23 8.83
N HIS A 113 6.33 -6.19 7.99
CA HIS A 113 7.04 -7.38 8.46
C HIS A 113 8.31 -6.97 9.23
N ILE A 114 8.55 -7.57 10.39
CA ILE A 114 9.63 -7.17 11.31
C ILE A 114 11.03 -7.26 10.68
N GLN A 115 11.20 -8.12 9.67
CA GLN A 115 12.46 -8.26 8.93
C GLN A 115 12.59 -7.30 7.73
N ASN A 116 11.51 -6.61 7.33
CA ASN A 116 11.53 -5.70 6.19
C ASN A 116 12.05 -4.30 6.59
N GLU A 117 13.33 -4.22 6.94
CA GLU A 117 13.96 -2.97 7.36
C GLU A 117 13.89 -1.86 6.30
N LYS A 118 13.88 -2.24 5.01
CA LYS A 118 13.75 -1.29 3.89
C LYS A 118 12.40 -0.60 3.95
N ALA A 119 11.31 -1.33 4.15
CA ALA A 119 9.98 -0.77 4.31
C ALA A 119 9.85 0.05 5.60
N GLN A 120 10.42 -0.42 6.71
CA GLN A 120 10.42 0.34 7.97
C GLN A 120 11.10 1.72 7.81
N ARG A 121 12.30 1.74 7.19
CA ARG A 121 13.04 2.99 6.90
C ARG A 121 12.34 3.86 5.87
N PHE A 122 11.63 3.25 4.91
CA PHE A 122 10.78 3.98 3.98
C PHE A 122 9.71 4.71 4.77
N TRP A 123 8.77 3.99 5.40
CA TRP A 123 7.62 4.57 6.10
C TRP A 123 7.98 5.56 7.20
N ALA A 124 9.11 5.35 7.90
CA ALA A 124 9.63 6.32 8.85
C ALA A 124 9.90 7.70 8.23
N LYS A 125 10.44 7.75 7.00
CA LYS A 125 10.65 9.01 6.26
C LYS A 125 9.35 9.68 5.82
N GLN A 126 8.24 8.94 5.79
CA GLN A 126 6.90 9.47 5.55
C GLN A 126 6.18 9.81 6.87
N GLY A 127 6.90 9.89 8.00
CA GLY A 127 6.35 10.34 9.27
C GLY A 127 5.58 9.28 10.06
N PHE A 128 5.68 8.00 9.68
CA PHE A 128 5.19 6.91 10.51
C PHE A 128 6.20 6.58 11.61
N SER A 129 5.70 6.28 12.80
CA SER A 129 6.49 5.85 13.95
C SER A 129 6.11 4.43 14.36
N PHE A 130 7.04 3.69 14.96
CA PHE A 130 6.73 2.37 15.50
C PHE A 130 5.65 2.44 16.59
N SER A 131 4.87 1.38 16.68
CA SER A 131 3.92 1.17 17.77
C SER A 131 4.21 -0.13 18.50
N ASP A 132 3.60 -0.31 19.68
CA ASP A 132 3.76 -1.53 20.47
C ASP A 132 2.88 -2.71 19.96
N THR A 133 2.19 -2.54 18.82
CA THR A 133 1.31 -3.57 18.26
C THR A 133 2.07 -4.43 17.24
N VAL A 134 2.11 -5.73 17.49
CA VAL A 134 2.69 -6.74 16.60
C VAL A 134 1.72 -7.91 16.45
N GLU A 135 1.45 -8.32 15.21
CA GLU A 135 0.57 -9.44 14.87
C GLU A 135 1.23 -10.29 13.79
N GLN A 136 1.38 -11.61 14.00
CA GLN A 136 1.91 -12.56 13.01
C GLN A 136 3.19 -12.06 12.29
N ASP A 137 4.19 -11.60 13.05
CA ASP A 137 5.45 -11.04 12.54
C ASP A 137 5.35 -9.69 11.80
N TYR A 138 4.19 -9.04 11.82
CA TYR A 138 4.00 -7.67 11.36
C TYR A 138 3.94 -6.70 12.54
N MET A 139 4.84 -5.73 12.55
CA MET A 139 4.81 -4.60 13.47
C MET A 139 4.04 -3.45 12.83
N PHE A 140 3.11 -2.87 13.57
CA PHE A 140 2.34 -1.73 13.08
C PHE A 140 3.13 -0.43 13.28
N MET A 141 3.24 0.33 12.20
CA MET A 141 3.68 1.72 12.26
C MET A 141 2.47 2.64 12.15
N ARG A 142 2.53 3.80 12.81
CA ARG A 142 1.41 4.74 12.92
C ARG A 142 1.84 6.17 12.58
N ARG A 143 0.98 6.87 11.87
CA ARG A 143 1.06 8.31 11.65
C ARG A 143 -0.18 8.97 12.24
N TYR A 144 0.03 10.12 12.86
CA TYR A 144 -1.01 10.97 13.44
C TYR A 144 -1.03 12.29 12.68
N GLU A 145 -2.23 12.85 12.49
CA GLU A 145 -2.41 14.23 11.98
C GLU A 145 -2.10 15.27 13.06
#